data_AF-A0A4Y2IGN6-F1
#
_entry.id   AF-A0A4Y2IGN6-F1
#
_cell.length_a   1.000
_cell.length_b   1.000
_cell.length_c   1.000
_cell.angle_alpha   90.00
_cell.angle_beta   90.00
_cell.angle_gamma   90.00
#
_symmetry.space_group_name_H-M   'P 1'
#
loop_
_entity.id
_entity.type
_entity.pdbx_description
1 polymer ?
#
loop_
_entity_poly.entity_id
_entity_poly.type
_entity_poly.pdbx_seq_one_letter_code
_entity_poly.pdbx_strand_id
1 'polypeptide(L)'
;MLSAKVVSLEATHTKWDELVNDKVSKLFLPSQIQNELAILSCRVCLLLAKFNALHDKLTELCQGCQCLKGILQSCPFWLSHKLYSDEKIVEKLIQDTRLSVPFRFILGCEFLSHEDAFFLWENLPVFFRINIFKADLPDYMELIIRTLEFREILKNM
;
A
#
# COMPACT_ATOMS: atom_id res chain seq x y z
N MET A 1 25.23 0.21 5.40
CA MET A 1 24.55 -0.88 6.15
C MET A 1 23.25 -1.30 5.44
N LEU A 2 23.35 -1.82 4.21
CA LEU A 2 22.20 -2.22 3.37
C LEU A 2 21.82 -3.72 3.48
N SER A 3 22.59 -4.50 4.26
CA SER A 3 22.51 -5.96 4.25
C SER A 3 21.40 -6.56 5.14
N ALA A 4 21.01 -5.90 6.24
CA ALA A 4 20.03 -6.47 7.18
C ALA A 4 18.55 -6.36 6.72
N LYS A 5 18.20 -5.32 5.94
CA LYS A 5 16.82 -5.12 5.46
C LYS A 5 16.43 -6.10 4.34
N VAL A 6 17.35 -6.44 3.45
CA VAL A 6 17.13 -7.38 2.33
C VAL A 6 16.90 -8.81 2.84
N VAL A 7 17.68 -9.23 3.85
CA VAL A 7 17.56 -10.56 4.48
C VAL A 7 16.21 -10.78 5.18
N SER A 8 15.57 -9.71 5.68
CA SER A 8 14.25 -9.84 6.35
C SER A 8 13.09 -10.07 5.38
N LEU A 9 13.19 -9.58 4.13
CA LEU A 9 12.14 -9.70 3.11
C LEU A 9 12.17 -11.08 2.43
N GLU A 10 13.37 -11.62 2.19
CA GLU A 10 13.55 -12.94 1.59
C GLU A 10 13.04 -14.06 2.52
N ALA A 11 13.35 -13.96 3.82
CA ALA A 11 12.86 -14.93 4.81
C ALA A 11 11.33 -14.87 4.99
N THR A 12 10.70 -13.71 4.78
CA THR A 12 9.23 -13.61 4.78
C THR A 12 8.64 -14.20 3.50
N HIS A 13 9.30 -14.05 2.35
CA HIS A 13 8.84 -14.60 1.07
C HIS A 13 8.71 -16.12 1.13
N THR A 14 9.74 -16.83 1.61
CA THR A 14 9.73 -18.30 1.72
C THR A 14 8.60 -18.82 2.60
N LYS A 15 8.35 -18.14 3.73
CA LYS A 15 7.28 -18.53 4.66
C LYS A 15 5.88 -18.34 4.07
N TRP A 16 5.67 -17.27 3.28
CA TRP A 16 4.41 -17.06 2.59
C TRP A 16 4.20 -18.08 1.47
N ASP A 17 5.25 -18.38 0.71
CA ASP A 17 5.19 -19.39 -0.36
C ASP A 17 4.79 -20.76 0.19
N GLU A 18 5.40 -21.22 1.28
CA GLU A 18 5.06 -22.49 1.93
C GLU A 18 3.60 -22.51 2.40
N LEU A 19 3.15 -21.46 3.08
CA LEU A 19 1.78 -21.36 3.58
C LEU A 19 0.76 -21.36 2.44
N VAL A 20 1.01 -20.57 1.40
CA VAL A 20 0.12 -20.47 0.23
C VAL A 20 0.05 -21.82 -0.48
N ASN A 21 1.19 -22.47 -0.73
CA ASN A 21 1.22 -23.77 -1.39
C ASN A 21 0.51 -24.86 -0.56
N ASP A 22 0.66 -24.87 0.76
CA ASP A 22 -0.10 -25.78 1.65
C ASP A 22 -1.61 -25.57 1.54
N LYS A 23 -2.08 -24.32 1.42
CA LYS A 23 -3.51 -24.01 1.30
C LYS A 23 -4.06 -24.30 -0.10
N VAL A 24 -3.32 -23.96 -1.14
CA VAL A 24 -3.75 -24.13 -2.53
C VAL A 24 -3.79 -25.60 -2.94
N SER A 25 -2.82 -26.41 -2.50
CA SER A 25 -2.79 -27.85 -2.79
C SER A 25 -4.02 -28.61 -2.26
N LYS A 26 -4.67 -28.08 -1.21
CA LYS A 26 -5.91 -28.64 -0.61
C LYS A 26 -7.17 -28.34 -1.42
N LEU A 27 -7.10 -27.53 -2.47
CA LEU A 27 -8.25 -27.13 -3.29
C LEU A 27 -8.60 -28.16 -4.38
N PHE A 28 -7.84 -29.26 -4.51
CA PHE A 28 -8.05 -30.31 -5.52
C PHE A 28 -8.16 -29.78 -6.97
N LEU A 29 -7.49 -28.67 -7.27
CA LEU A 29 -7.47 -28.07 -8.61
C LEU A 29 -6.41 -28.74 -9.51
N PRO A 30 -6.53 -28.66 -10.85
CA PRO A 30 -5.43 -28.99 -11.76
C PRO A 30 -4.14 -28.25 -11.39
N SER A 31 -2.99 -28.91 -11.52
CA SER A 31 -1.69 -28.37 -11.11
C SER A 31 -1.37 -27.00 -11.72
N GLN A 32 -1.73 -26.77 -12.98
CA GLN A 32 -1.57 -25.47 -13.63
C GLN A 32 -2.35 -24.36 -12.91
N ILE A 33 -3.61 -24.63 -12.56
CA ILE A 33 -4.47 -23.68 -11.84
C ILE A 33 -3.96 -23.48 -10.41
N GLN A 34 -3.47 -24.53 -9.75
CA GLN A 34 -2.83 -24.42 -8.44
C GLN A 34 -1.61 -23.49 -8.49
N ASN A 35 -0.72 -23.67 -9.47
CA ASN A 35 0.47 -22.83 -9.60
C ASN A 35 0.12 -21.36 -9.85
N GLU A 36 -0.84 -21.09 -10.75
CA GLU A 36 -1.31 -19.73 -11.03
C GLU A 36 -1.93 -19.09 -9.78
N LEU A 37 -2.77 -19.84 -9.05
CA LEU A 37 -3.39 -19.37 -7.82
C LEU A 37 -2.36 -19.12 -6.71
N ALA A 38 -1.35 -19.98 -6.58
CA ALA A 38 -0.26 -19.80 -5.62
C ALA A 38 0.53 -18.53 -5.91
N ILE A 39 0.94 -18.31 -7.17
CA ILE A 39 1.66 -17.09 -7.59
C ILE A 39 0.83 -15.84 -7.28
N LEU A 40 -0.46 -15.83 -7.63
CA LEU A 40 -1.35 -14.69 -7.37
C LEU A 40 -1.53 -14.45 -5.87
N SER A 41 -1.72 -15.50 -5.09
CA SER A 41 -1.90 -15.41 -3.64
C SER A 41 -0.64 -14.87 -2.96
N CYS A 42 0.55 -15.34 -3.36
CA CYS A 42 1.80 -14.81 -2.83
C CYS A 42 1.97 -13.32 -3.14
N ARG A 43 1.67 -12.89 -4.37
CA ARG A 43 1.70 -11.46 -4.73
C ARG A 43 0.74 -10.63 -3.87
N VAL A 44 -0.50 -11.09 -3.68
CA VAL A 44 -1.48 -10.44 -2.78
C VAL A 44 -0.92 -10.35 -1.36
N CYS A 45 -0.41 -11.44 -0.81
CA CYS A 45 0.15 -11.48 0.55
C CYS A 45 1.31 -10.49 0.72
N LEU A 46 2.22 -10.42 -0.25
CA LEU A 46 3.34 -9.47 -0.23
C LEU A 46 2.86 -8.03 -0.31
N LEU A 47 1.88 -7.73 -1.16
CA LEU A 47 1.33 -6.38 -1.27
C LEU A 47 0.62 -5.96 0.02
N LEU A 48 -0.18 -6.85 0.63
CA LEU A 48 -0.81 -6.61 1.93
C LEU A 48 0.23 -6.43 3.04
N ALA A 49 1.32 -7.19 3.03
CA ALA A 49 2.41 -7.02 3.98
C ALA A 49 3.09 -5.64 3.83
N LYS A 50 3.28 -5.15 2.59
CA LYS A 50 3.77 -3.79 2.35
C LYS A 50 2.81 -2.73 2.88
N PHE A 51 1.52 -2.87 2.62
CA PHE A 51 0.50 -1.95 3.15
C PHE A 51 0.48 -1.95 4.68
N ASN A 52 0.60 -3.11 5.31
CA ASN A 52 0.71 -3.23 6.76
C ASN A 52 1.97 -2.54 7.28
N ALA A 53 3.13 -2.75 6.64
CA ALA A 53 4.38 -2.10 7.06
C ALA A 53 4.34 -0.57 6.91
N LEU A 54 3.72 -0.05 5.84
CA LEU A 54 3.49 1.39 5.65
C LEU A 54 2.54 1.94 6.72
N HIS A 55 1.46 1.21 6.98
CA HIS A 55 0.51 1.56 8.02
C HIS A 55 1.17 1.60 9.40
N ASP A 56 1.95 0.57 9.75
CA ASP A 56 2.62 0.44 11.04
C ASP A 56 3.58 1.61 11.30
N LYS A 57 4.42 1.95 10.32
CA LYS A 57 5.31 3.12 10.38
C LYS A 57 4.57 4.43 10.63
N LEU A 58 3.33 4.52 10.19
CA LEU A 58 2.52 5.74 10.22
C LEU A 58 1.32 5.58 11.16
N THR A 59 1.41 4.67 12.12
CA THR A 59 0.32 4.38 13.07
C THR A 59 -0.01 5.60 13.92
N GLU A 60 0.99 6.41 14.26
CA GLU A 60 0.80 7.68 14.98
C GLU A 60 -0.04 8.68 14.19
N LEU A 61 0.01 8.60 12.85
CA LEU A 61 -0.78 9.40 11.94
C LEU A 61 -2.17 8.79 11.67
N CYS A 62 -2.30 7.47 11.84
CA CYS A 62 -3.48 6.66 11.55
C CYS A 62 -4.18 6.12 12.82
N GLN A 63 -4.19 6.89 13.92
CA GLN A 63 -4.71 6.45 15.22
C GLN A 63 -6.15 5.91 15.15
N GLY A 64 -6.32 4.64 15.55
CA GLY A 64 -7.62 3.97 15.62
C GLY A 64 -8.28 3.69 14.26
N CYS A 65 -7.54 3.79 13.15
CA CYS A 65 -8.13 3.61 11.83
C CYS A 65 -8.41 2.13 11.51
N GLN A 66 -9.37 1.88 10.62
CA GLN A 66 -9.71 0.55 10.14
C GLN A 66 -9.17 0.29 8.72
N CYS A 67 -8.09 0.97 8.30
CA CYS A 67 -7.57 0.93 6.94
C CYS A 67 -7.28 -0.49 6.45
N LEU A 68 -6.61 -1.32 7.26
CA LEU A 68 -6.29 -2.70 6.90
C LEU A 68 -7.55 -3.59 6.80
N LYS A 69 -8.52 -3.38 7.69
CA LYS A 69 -9.83 -4.05 7.61
C LYS A 69 -10.60 -3.60 6.36
N GLY A 70 -10.51 -2.31 6.03
CA GLY A 70 -11.05 -1.72 4.82
C GLY A 70 -10.49 -2.41 3.58
N ILE A 71 -9.17 -2.48 3.43
CA ILE A 71 -8.50 -3.14 2.29
C ILE A 71 -9.01 -4.58 2.08
N LEU A 72 -9.13 -5.36 3.16
CA LEU A 72 -9.63 -6.73 3.08
C LEU A 72 -11.10 -6.79 2.63
N GLN A 73 -11.92 -5.83 3.05
CA GLN A 73 -13.33 -5.68 2.62
C GLN A 73 -13.47 -5.04 1.24
N SER A 74 -12.42 -4.40 0.73
CA SER A 74 -12.27 -3.88 -0.63
C SER A 74 -11.88 -4.96 -1.64
N CYS A 75 -12.11 -6.22 -1.28
CA CYS A 75 -11.78 -7.40 -2.06
C CYS A 75 -12.24 -7.46 -3.54
N PRO A 76 -13.30 -6.74 -4.00
CA PRO A 76 -13.70 -6.83 -5.40
C PRO A 76 -12.62 -6.41 -6.41
N PHE A 77 -11.60 -5.64 -5.98
CA PHE A 77 -10.53 -5.15 -6.86
C PHE A 77 -9.51 -6.22 -7.27
N TRP A 78 -9.39 -7.31 -6.51
CA TRP A 78 -8.37 -8.34 -6.77
C TRP A 78 -8.70 -9.27 -7.95
N LEU A 79 -9.98 -9.32 -8.34
CA LEU A 79 -10.53 -10.39 -9.19
C LEU A 79 -11.03 -9.92 -10.57
N SER A 80 -10.72 -8.68 -11.00
CA SER A 80 -11.11 -8.27 -12.34
C SER A 80 -10.33 -9.08 -13.39
N HIS A 81 -11.08 -9.64 -14.35
CA HIS A 81 -10.73 -10.71 -15.31
C HIS A 81 -9.47 -10.51 -16.19
N LYS A 82 -8.71 -9.42 -16.02
CA LYS A 82 -7.53 -9.07 -16.80
C LYS A 82 -6.40 -8.61 -15.89
N LEU A 83 -5.56 -9.58 -15.53
CA LEU A 83 -4.21 -9.45 -14.96
C LEU A 83 -4.13 -8.63 -13.67
N TYR A 84 -3.84 -9.33 -12.58
CA TYR A 84 -3.42 -8.73 -11.31
C TYR A 84 -2.33 -7.67 -11.57
N SER A 85 -2.62 -6.43 -11.19
CA SER A 85 -1.75 -5.26 -11.35
C SER A 85 -1.74 -4.50 -10.05
N ASP A 86 -0.56 -4.44 -9.42
CA ASP A 86 -0.32 -3.71 -8.17
C ASP A 86 -0.77 -2.25 -8.30
N GLU A 87 -0.45 -1.60 -9.42
CA GLU A 87 -0.86 -0.23 -9.75
C GLU A 87 -2.39 -0.07 -9.74
N LYS A 88 -3.13 -0.91 -10.47
CA LYS A 88 -4.60 -0.85 -10.52
C LYS A 88 -5.24 -1.13 -9.16
N ILE A 89 -4.64 -2.02 -8.37
CA ILE A 89 -5.11 -2.29 -7.01
C ILE A 89 -4.93 -1.03 -6.16
N VAL A 90 -3.77 -0.40 -6.22
CA VAL A 90 -3.50 0.83 -5.45
C VAL A 90 -4.40 1.98 -5.90
N GLU A 91 -4.57 2.20 -7.20
CA GLU A 91 -5.52 3.19 -7.75
C GLU A 91 -6.92 2.99 -7.17
N LYS A 92 -7.41 1.75 -7.13
CA LYS A 92 -8.74 1.43 -6.59
C LYS A 92 -8.82 1.62 -5.07
N LEU A 93 -7.77 1.27 -4.33
CA LEU A 93 -7.71 1.52 -2.89
C LEU A 93 -7.71 3.02 -2.57
N ILE A 94 -7.02 3.83 -3.36
CA ILE A 94 -6.98 5.29 -3.20
C ILE A 94 -8.34 5.94 -3.50
N GLN A 95 -9.16 5.32 -4.35
CA GLN A 95 -10.54 5.74 -4.59
C GLN A 95 -11.50 5.24 -3.49
N ASP A 96 -11.07 4.34 -2.61
CA ASP A 96 -11.94 3.74 -1.59
C ASP A 96 -12.13 4.66 -0.39
N THR A 97 -13.32 5.25 -0.28
CA THR A 97 -13.69 6.18 0.79
C THR A 97 -13.76 5.53 2.17
N ARG A 98 -13.77 4.19 2.26
CA ARG A 98 -13.67 3.47 3.54
C ARG A 98 -12.27 3.54 4.13
N LEU A 99 -11.25 3.84 3.31
CA LEU A 99 -9.89 4.09 3.77
C LEU A 99 -9.75 5.55 4.20
N SER A 100 -9.00 5.76 5.28
CA SER A 100 -8.72 7.13 5.74
C SER A 100 -7.98 7.93 4.65
N VAL A 101 -8.29 9.22 4.53
CA VAL A 101 -7.58 10.13 3.60
C VAL A 101 -6.06 10.09 3.82
N PRO A 102 -5.56 10.16 5.08
CA PRO A 102 -4.17 9.86 5.42
C PRO A 102 -3.56 8.64 4.73
N PHE A 103 -4.19 7.49 4.90
CA PHE A 103 -3.66 6.24 4.41
C PHE A 103 -3.70 6.19 2.88
N ARG A 104 -4.75 6.72 2.26
CA ARG A 104 -4.82 6.87 0.81
C ARG A 104 -3.70 7.77 0.27
N PHE A 105 -3.43 8.89 0.93
CA PHE A 105 -2.32 9.78 0.57
C PHE A 105 -0.96 9.07 0.64
N ILE A 106 -0.72 8.29 1.70
CA ILE A 106 0.51 7.50 1.85
C ILE A 106 0.66 6.48 0.72
N LEU A 107 -0.40 5.76 0.37
CA LEU A 107 -0.41 4.86 -0.77
C LEU A 107 -0.14 5.62 -2.08
N GLY A 108 -0.70 6.82 -2.23
CA GLY A 108 -0.46 7.69 -3.39
C GLY A 108 1.02 8.09 -3.52
N CYS A 109 1.67 8.45 -2.40
CA CYS A 109 3.10 8.78 -2.41
C CYS A 109 4.00 7.58 -2.74
N GLU A 110 3.59 6.38 -2.35
CA GLU A 110 4.38 5.16 -2.58
C GLU A 110 4.24 4.63 -4.01
N PHE A 111 3.03 4.68 -4.58
CA PHE A 111 2.70 3.87 -5.75
C PHE A 111 2.14 4.66 -6.95
N LEU A 112 1.81 5.95 -6.80
CA LEU A 112 1.20 6.73 -7.88
C LEU A 112 2.09 7.86 -8.40
N SER A 113 1.61 8.52 -9.46
CA SER A 113 2.21 9.72 -10.01
C SER A 113 2.13 10.90 -9.04
N HIS A 114 3.01 11.89 -9.23
CA HIS A 114 2.98 13.14 -8.46
C HIS A 114 1.64 13.88 -8.52
N GLU A 115 0.89 13.78 -9.62
CA GLU A 115 -0.39 14.47 -9.77
C GLU A 115 -1.49 13.84 -8.90
N ASP A 116 -1.52 12.50 -8.80
CA ASP A 116 -2.49 11.81 -7.95
C ASP A 116 -2.19 12.06 -6.45
N ALA A 117 -0.90 12.06 -6.09
CA ALA A 117 -0.46 12.42 -4.75
C ALA A 117 -0.85 13.87 -4.40
N PHE A 118 -0.75 14.79 -5.36
CA PHE A 118 -1.14 16.19 -5.19
C PHE A 118 -2.64 16.36 -4.95
N PHE A 119 -3.50 15.64 -5.70
CA PHE A 119 -4.94 15.67 -5.45
C PHE A 119 -5.28 15.19 -4.02
N LEU A 120 -4.62 14.13 -3.57
CA LEU A 120 -4.81 13.62 -2.20
C LEU A 120 -4.29 14.60 -1.15
N TRP A 121 -3.19 15.30 -1.42
CA TRP A 121 -2.64 16.35 -0.56
C TRP A 121 -3.61 17.49 -0.31
N GLU A 122 -4.27 18.00 -1.36
CA GLU A 122 -5.26 19.07 -1.22
C GLU A 122 -6.44 18.66 -0.33
N ASN A 123 -6.77 17.36 -0.31
CA ASN A 123 -7.84 16.79 0.50
C ASN A 123 -7.39 16.39 1.92
N LEU A 124 -6.10 16.49 2.26
CA LEU A 124 -5.62 16.15 3.58
C LEU A 124 -6.10 17.17 4.64
N PRO A 125 -6.59 16.69 5.79
CA PRO A 125 -6.84 17.55 6.94
C PRO A 125 -5.59 18.34 7.34
N VAL A 126 -5.75 19.61 7.71
CA VAL A 126 -4.62 20.51 8.07
C VAL A 126 -3.77 19.93 9.19
N PHE A 127 -4.40 19.37 10.23
CA PHE A 127 -3.65 18.74 11.33
C PHE A 127 -2.75 17.59 10.84
N PHE A 128 -3.18 16.87 9.82
CA PHE A 128 -2.42 15.77 9.24
C PHE A 128 -1.20 16.30 8.49
N ARG A 129 -1.38 17.35 7.68
CA ARG A 129 -0.28 18.02 6.99
C ARG A 129 0.77 18.54 7.97
N ILE A 130 0.37 19.07 9.12
CA ILE A 130 1.31 19.51 10.17
C ILE A 130 2.07 18.32 10.78
N ASN A 131 1.38 17.21 11.03
CA ASN A 131 1.97 16.04 11.69
C ASN A 131 2.84 15.21 10.75
N ILE A 132 2.59 15.24 9.44
CA ILE A 132 3.37 14.47 8.47
C ILE A 132 4.83 14.92 8.44
N PHE A 133 5.10 16.22 8.61
CA PHE A 133 6.46 16.77 8.70
C PHE A 133 7.19 16.41 10.01
N LYS A 134 6.46 15.91 11.00
CA LYS A 134 7.03 15.45 12.28
C LYS A 134 7.22 13.94 12.31
N ALA A 135 6.68 13.23 11.33
CA ALA A 135 6.79 11.78 11.24
C ALA A 135 8.17 11.37 10.69
N ASP A 136 8.66 10.21 11.14
CA ASP A 136 9.85 9.59 10.56
C ASP A 136 9.49 8.94 9.22
N LEU A 137 9.55 9.75 8.15
CA LEU A 137 9.20 9.33 6.80
C LEU A 137 10.44 8.85 6.03
N PRO A 138 10.26 7.93 5.08
CA PRO A 138 11.31 7.67 4.09
C PRO A 138 11.67 8.93 3.28
N ASP A 139 12.96 9.14 3.00
CA ASP A 139 13.48 10.32 2.29
C ASP A 139 12.71 10.68 1.00
N TYR A 140 12.29 9.67 0.21
CA TYR A 140 11.55 9.91 -1.03
C TYR A 140 10.14 10.44 -0.75
N MET A 141 9.46 10.00 0.31
CA MET A 141 8.15 10.53 0.70
C MET A 141 8.30 11.97 1.18
N GLU A 142 9.35 12.28 1.94
CA GLU A 142 9.62 13.65 2.38
C GLU A 142 9.85 14.57 1.17
N LEU A 143 10.60 14.13 0.17
CA LEU A 143 10.82 14.89 -1.06
C LEU A 143 9.51 15.14 -1.82
N ILE A 144 8.65 14.13 -1.94
CA ILE A 144 7.31 14.28 -2.53
C ILE A 144 6.53 15.33 -1.75
N ILE A 145 6.39 15.19 -0.44
CA ILE A 145 5.62 16.10 0.41
C ILE A 145 6.11 17.55 0.29
N ARG A 146 7.43 17.79 0.35
CA ARG A 146 8.02 19.13 0.17
C ARG A 146 7.70 19.72 -1.20
N THR A 147 7.69 18.89 -2.24
CA THR A 147 7.31 19.31 -3.60
C THR A 147 5.84 19.72 -3.67
N LEU A 148 4.95 18.97 -2.99
CA LEU A 148 3.53 19.26 -2.93
C LEU A 148 3.25 20.56 -2.15
N GLU A 149 3.93 20.76 -1.02
CA GLU A 149 3.84 21.99 -0.23
C GLU A 149 4.32 23.22 -1.03
N PHE A 150 5.47 23.12 -1.70
CA PHE A 150 5.97 24.20 -2.53
C PHE A 150 5.00 24.56 -3.66
N ARG A 151 4.39 23.55 -4.30
CA ARG A 151 3.36 23.76 -5.33
C ARG A 151 2.11 24.44 -4.77
N GLU A 152 1.68 24.09 -3.55
CA GLU A 152 0.56 24.75 -2.87
C GLU A 152 0.86 26.22 -2.58
N ILE A 153 2.08 26.56 -2.15
CA ILE A 153 2.51 27.95 -1.94
C ILE A 153 2.44 28.74 -3.25
N LEU A 154 2.98 28.20 -4.35
CA LEU A 154 2.95 28.87 -5.65
C LEU A 154 1.54 29.11 -6.18
N LYS A 155 0.56 28.25 -5.86
CA LYS A 155 -0.84 28.47 -6.25
C LYS A 155 -1.51 29.64 -5.52
N ASN A 156 -1.02 29.99 -4.34
CA ASN A 156 -1.62 31.00 -3.47
C ASN A 156 -0.94 32.39 -3.57
N MET A 157 0.08 32.52 -4.44
CA MET A 157 0.74 33.78 -4.80
C MET A 157 0.08 34.40 -6.02
#